data_AF-A0A0C3D224-F1
#
_entry.id   AF-A0A0C3D224-F1
#
_cell.length_a   1.000
_cell.length_b   1.000
_cell.length_c   1.000
_cell.angle_alpha   90.00
_cell.angle_beta   90.00
_cell.angle_gamma   90.00
#
_symmetry.space_group_name_H-M   'P 1'
#
loop_
_entity.id
_entity.type
_entity.pdbx_description
1 polymer ?
#
loop_
_entity_poly.entity_id
_entity_poly.type
_entity_poly.pdbx_seq_one_letter_code
_entity_poly.pdbx_strand_id
1 'polypeptide(L)'
;MPPSTSPSVATPLPQGPSPSTFSLPGTTMSHDISLSNFCTKYWLSANTQEKLVELDYTPGNKIVESLLEADWKESGLSVLASHSFLAAHRKFCEAIRSGTWN
;
A
#
# COMPACT_ATOMS: atom_id res chain seq x y z
N MET A 1 11.16 48.55 48.27
CA MET A 1 9.79 48.76 48.79
C MET A 1 9.10 49.75 47.86
N PRO A 2 7.85 49.50 47.44
CA PRO A 2 7.42 48.67 46.31
C PRO A 2 7.54 49.32 44.91
N PRO A 3 7.52 48.54 43.82
CA PRO A 3 7.22 49.00 42.46
C PRO A 3 5.75 48.69 42.09
N SER A 4 5.07 49.58 41.37
CA SER A 4 3.96 49.20 40.47
C SER A 4 3.55 50.34 39.56
N THR A 5 3.90 50.20 38.29
CA THR A 5 3.09 50.72 37.18
C THR A 5 3.08 49.64 36.11
N SER A 6 1.94 48.96 36.03
CA SER A 6 1.48 48.21 34.86
C SER A 6 1.12 49.25 33.76
N PRO A 7 1.13 48.93 32.46
CA PRO A 7 0.16 47.98 31.92
C PRO A 7 0.66 47.14 30.74
N SER A 8 0.01 46.00 30.51
CA SER A 8 -0.70 45.70 29.25
C SER A 8 -0.85 44.18 29.13
N VAL A 9 -2.08 43.71 29.37
CA VAL A 9 -2.50 42.35 29.05
C VAL A 9 -2.49 42.23 27.53
N ALA A 10 -1.48 41.55 27.00
CA ALA A 10 -1.52 41.00 25.66
C ALA A 10 -2.10 39.59 25.77
N THR A 11 -3.37 39.45 25.41
CA THR A 11 -4.08 38.18 25.28
C THR A 11 -3.45 37.37 24.14
N PRO A 12 -2.87 36.18 24.37
CA PRO A 12 -2.53 35.30 23.27
C PRO A 12 -3.82 34.66 22.72
N LEU A 13 -4.03 34.90 21.43
CA LEU A 13 -5.03 34.31 20.54
C LEU A 13 -5.17 32.79 20.78
N PRO A 14 -6.39 32.20 20.75
CA PRO A 14 -6.56 30.76 20.86
C PRO A 14 -5.76 30.05 19.76
N GLN A 15 -4.81 29.21 20.17
CA GLN A 15 -4.04 28.35 19.29
C GLN A 15 -5.02 27.40 18.60
N GLY A 16 -5.35 27.70 17.34
CA GLY A 16 -6.08 26.78 16.48
C GLY A 16 -5.30 25.47 16.32
N PRO A 17 -5.97 24.30 16.32
CA PRO A 17 -5.28 23.06 16.05
C PRO A 17 -4.86 23.01 14.57
N SER A 18 -3.54 22.88 14.38
CA SER A 18 -2.88 22.18 13.26
C SER A 18 -3.11 22.70 11.82
N PRO A 19 -2.02 22.77 11.06
CA PRO A 19 -1.92 21.88 9.92
C PRO A 19 -1.06 20.71 10.37
N SER A 20 -1.73 19.57 10.59
CA SER A 20 -1.06 18.29 10.53
C SER A 20 -0.21 18.34 9.28
N THR A 21 1.08 18.13 9.44
CA THR A 21 1.96 17.78 8.34
C THR A 21 1.27 16.62 7.64
N PHE A 22 0.54 16.91 6.57
CA PHE A 22 0.10 15.89 5.65
C PHE A 22 1.40 15.36 5.08
N SER A 23 1.94 14.32 5.72
CA SER A 23 2.89 13.44 5.09
C SER A 23 2.25 13.07 3.77
N LEU A 24 2.77 13.63 2.66
CA LEU A 24 2.35 13.21 1.35
C LEU A 24 2.46 11.68 1.36
N PRO A 25 1.38 10.94 1.01
CA PRO A 25 1.50 9.50 0.85
C PRO A 25 2.65 9.30 -0.11
N GLY A 26 3.59 8.47 0.33
CA GLY A 26 4.98 8.50 -0.12
C GLY A 26 5.09 8.55 -1.63
N THR A 27 6.24 9.04 -2.08
CA THR A 27 6.83 8.68 -3.36
C THR A 27 6.72 7.17 -3.54
N THR A 28 5.56 6.74 -4.01
CA THR A 28 5.28 5.40 -4.48
C THR A 28 6.01 5.45 -5.78
N MET A 29 7.24 4.95 -5.75
CA MET A 29 8.04 4.73 -6.92
C MET A 29 7.09 4.28 -8.02
N SER A 30 6.97 5.12 -9.05
CA SER A 30 6.24 4.85 -10.27
C SER A 30 7.00 3.79 -11.07
N HIS A 31 7.34 2.68 -10.41
CA HIS A 31 7.68 1.47 -11.10
C HIS A 31 6.34 0.98 -11.62
N ASP A 32 6.10 1.22 -12.90
CA ASP A 32 5.08 0.54 -13.67
C ASP A 32 5.45 -0.95 -13.67
N ILE A 33 5.14 -1.63 -12.57
CA ILE A 33 5.50 -3.03 -12.36
C ILE A 33 4.41 -3.81 -13.07
N SER A 34 4.71 -4.13 -14.32
CA SER A 34 3.87 -5.03 -15.10
C SER A 34 3.64 -6.33 -14.33
N LEU A 35 2.41 -6.84 -14.41
CA LEU A 35 2.03 -8.17 -13.93
C LEU A 35 3.04 -9.24 -14.37
N SER A 36 3.52 -9.15 -15.62
CA SER A 36 4.48 -10.12 -16.16
C SER A 36 5.82 -10.12 -15.41
N ASN A 37 6.32 -8.95 -15.00
CA ASN A 37 7.56 -8.84 -14.22
C ASN A 37 7.36 -9.41 -12.81
N PHE A 38 6.23 -9.10 -12.18
CA PHE A 38 5.84 -9.69 -10.91
C PHE A 38 5.77 -11.23 -10.98
N CYS A 39 5.05 -11.77 -11.97
CA CYS A 39 4.93 -13.22 -12.15
C CYS A 39 6.29 -13.88 -12.41
N THR A 40 7.16 -13.24 -13.18
CA THR A 40 8.52 -13.73 -13.46
C THR A 40 9.40 -13.74 -12.21
N LYS A 41 9.40 -12.66 -11.41
CA LYS A 41 10.20 -12.57 -10.16
C LYS A 41 9.81 -13.62 -9.12
N TYR A 42 8.52 -13.96 -9.05
CA TYR A 42 8.00 -14.92 -8.06
C TYR A 42 7.73 -16.32 -8.64
N TRP A 43 8.11 -16.56 -9.90
CA TRP A 43 7.99 -17.84 -10.58
C TRP A 43 6.54 -18.36 -10.58
N LEU A 44 5.59 -17.44 -10.77
CA LEU A 44 4.19 -17.78 -10.92
C LEU A 44 3.96 -18.41 -12.29
N SER A 45 3.10 -19.42 -12.34
CA SER A 45 2.81 -20.12 -13.59
C SER A 45 2.15 -19.18 -14.61
N ALA A 46 2.36 -19.45 -15.91
CA ALA A 46 1.69 -18.71 -16.98
C ALA A 46 0.16 -18.75 -16.87
N ASN A 47 -0.39 -19.89 -16.42
CA ASN A 47 -1.82 -20.03 -16.12
C ASN A 47 -2.26 -19.06 -15.01
N THR A 48 -1.46 -18.92 -13.94
CA THR A 48 -1.74 -17.95 -12.88
C THR A 48 -1.72 -16.52 -13.40
N GLN A 49 -0.74 -16.19 -14.24
CA GLN A 49 -0.65 -14.87 -14.86
C GLN A 49 -1.89 -14.57 -15.71
N GLU A 50 -2.33 -15.51 -16.57
CA GLU A 50 -3.54 -15.33 -17.38
C GLU A 50 -4.77 -15.05 -16.53
N LYS A 51 -4.96 -15.80 -15.43
CA LYS A 51 -6.11 -15.58 -14.52
C LYS A 51 -6.03 -14.25 -13.78
N LEU A 52 -4.84 -13.78 -13.45
CA LEU A 52 -4.67 -12.46 -12.86
C LEU A 52 -4.97 -11.35 -13.89
N VAL A 53 -4.65 -11.53 -15.18
CA VAL A 53 -5.06 -10.59 -16.23
C VAL A 53 -6.59 -10.57 -16.37
N GLU A 54 -7.23 -11.73 -16.35
CA GLU A 54 -8.70 -11.86 -16.43
C GLU A 54 -9.40 -11.18 -15.25
N LEU A 55 -8.78 -11.19 -14.07
CA LEU A 55 -9.22 -10.49 -12.86
C LEU A 55 -8.86 -8.98 -12.83
N ASP A 56 -8.27 -8.45 -13.90
CA ASP A 56 -7.74 -7.07 -13.96
C ASP A 56 -6.80 -6.75 -12.78
N TYR A 57 -6.05 -7.76 -12.33
CA TYR A 57 -5.19 -7.61 -11.18
C TYR A 57 -3.96 -6.75 -11.50
N THR A 58 -3.72 -5.75 -10.66
CA THR A 58 -2.53 -4.90 -10.71
C THR A 58 -1.62 -5.18 -9.50
N PRO A 59 -0.30 -5.42 -9.69
CA PRO A 59 0.64 -5.61 -8.60
C PRO A 59 0.56 -4.49 -7.54
N GLY A 60 0.43 -4.89 -6.27
CA GLY A 60 0.26 -3.95 -5.15
C GLY A 60 -1.20 -3.65 -4.79
N ASN A 61 -2.16 -4.08 -5.62
CA ASN A 61 -3.57 -4.02 -5.26
C ASN A 61 -3.87 -5.03 -4.13
N LYS A 62 -4.24 -4.53 -2.96
CA LYS A 62 -4.50 -5.35 -1.76
C LYS A 62 -5.88 -6.01 -1.74
N ILE A 63 -6.75 -5.73 -2.71
CA ILE A 63 -8.08 -6.36 -2.78
C ILE A 63 -7.98 -7.88 -2.83
N VAL A 64 -6.91 -8.41 -3.45
CA VAL A 64 -6.65 -9.84 -3.53
C VAL A 64 -6.48 -10.50 -2.16
N GLU A 65 -5.99 -9.77 -1.15
CA GLU A 65 -5.88 -10.31 0.20
C GLU A 65 -7.25 -10.48 0.89
N SER A 66 -8.29 -9.86 0.35
CA SER A 66 -9.67 -9.94 0.87
C SER A 66 -10.54 -10.93 0.09
N LEU A 67 -10.04 -11.49 -1.02
CA LEU A 67 -10.76 -12.49 -1.80
C LEU A 67 -10.83 -13.82 -1.04
N LEU A 68 -12.02 -14.40 -1.01
CA LEU A 68 -12.29 -15.71 -0.42
C LEU A 68 -11.83 -16.83 -1.35
N GLU A 69 -11.68 -18.03 -0.82
CA GLU A 69 -11.34 -19.22 -1.62
C GLU A 69 -12.35 -19.45 -2.76
N ALA A 70 -13.63 -19.13 -2.53
CA ALA A 70 -14.68 -19.22 -3.55
C ALA A 70 -14.42 -18.27 -4.73
N ASP A 71 -14.01 -17.03 -4.46
CA ASP A 71 -13.70 -16.03 -5.50
C ASP A 71 -12.49 -16.48 -6.33
N TRP A 72 -11.48 -17.06 -5.66
CA TRP A 72 -10.32 -17.63 -6.34
C TRP A 72 -10.69 -18.82 -7.22
N LYS A 73 -11.58 -19.69 -6.75
CA LYS A 73 -12.05 -20.83 -7.52
C LYS A 73 -12.89 -20.39 -8.72
N GLU A 74 -13.71 -19.35 -8.57
CA GLU A 74 -14.49 -18.77 -9.67
C GLU A 74 -13.59 -18.19 -10.77
N SER A 75 -12.45 -17.58 -10.39
CA SER A 75 -11.44 -17.13 -11.35
C SER A 75 -10.71 -18.26 -12.10
N GLY A 76 -11.00 -19.53 -11.77
CA GLY A 76 -10.31 -20.69 -12.35
C GLY A 76 -8.91 -20.93 -11.77
N LEU A 77 -8.51 -20.20 -10.72
CA LEU A 77 -7.31 -20.48 -9.96
C LEU A 77 -7.52 -21.63 -8.97
N SER A 78 -6.57 -22.57 -8.95
CA SER A 78 -6.51 -23.56 -7.88
C SER A 78 -6.20 -22.88 -6.54
N VAL A 79 -6.73 -23.42 -5.44
CA VAL A 79 -6.45 -22.97 -4.07
C VAL A 79 -4.93 -22.90 -3.79
N LEU A 80 -4.16 -23.85 -4.32
CA LEU A 80 -2.70 -23.83 -4.16
C LEU A 80 -2.05 -22.67 -4.92
N ALA A 81 -2.56 -22.36 -6.11
CA ALA A 81 -2.06 -21.28 -6.95
C ALA A 81 -2.41 -19.91 -6.34
N SER A 82 -3.62 -19.74 -5.81
CA SER A 82 -4.02 -18.50 -5.13
C SER A 82 -3.21 -18.27 -3.86
N HIS A 83 -2.98 -19.30 -3.04
CA HIS A 83 -2.09 -19.19 -1.87
C HIS A 83 -0.65 -18.82 -2.24
N SER A 84 -0.10 -19.44 -3.29
CA SER A 84 1.26 -19.15 -3.77
C SER A 84 1.36 -17.70 -4.27
N PHE A 85 0.35 -17.25 -5.02
CA PHE A 85 0.24 -15.88 -5.48
C PHE A 85 0.12 -14.89 -4.31
N LEU A 86 -0.72 -15.16 -3.30
CA LEU A 86 -0.87 -14.27 -2.14
C LEU A 86 0.43 -14.15 -1.34
N ALA A 87 1.17 -15.24 -1.18
CA ALA A 87 2.49 -15.20 -0.56
C ALA A 87 3.48 -14.32 -1.36
N ALA A 88 3.47 -14.44 -2.69
CA ALA A 88 4.25 -13.58 -3.58
C ALA A 88 3.83 -12.12 -3.48
N HIS A 89 2.53 -11.83 -3.47
CA HIS A 89 1.97 -10.49 -3.34
C HIS A 89 2.38 -9.82 -2.01
N ARG A 90 2.34 -10.55 -0.90
CA ARG A 90 2.77 -10.01 0.40
C ARG A 90 4.27 -9.69 0.41
N LYS A 91 5.10 -10.59 -0.11
CA LYS A 91 6.54 -10.34 -0.28
C LYS A 91 6.82 -9.15 -1.18
N PHE A 92 6.02 -8.99 -2.23
CA PHE A 92 6.09 -7.84 -3.12
C PHE A 92 5.76 -6.54 -2.39
N CYS A 93 4.62 -6.50 -1.70
CA CYS A 93 4.21 -5.34 -0.90
C CYS A 93 5.24 -5.00 0.19
N GLU A 94 5.94 -5.97 0.75
CA GLU A 94 7.06 -5.74 1.66
C GLU A 94 8.29 -5.18 0.93
N ALA A 95 8.70 -5.79 -0.18
CA ALA A 95 9.86 -5.34 -0.96
C ALA A 95 9.68 -3.91 -1.50
N ILE A 96 8.47 -3.56 -1.94
CA ILE A 96 8.13 -2.19 -2.37
C ILE A 96 8.22 -1.22 -1.19
N ARG A 97 7.68 -1.57 -0.02
CA ARG A 97 7.77 -0.72 1.19
C ARG A 97 9.21 -0.53 1.67
N SER A 98 10.03 -1.56 1.57
CA SER A 98 11.45 -1.52 1.95
C SER A 98 12.34 -0.92 0.87
N GLY A 99 11.80 -0.58 -0.31
CA GLY A 99 12.60 -0.10 -1.45
C GLY A 99 13.58 -1.13 -2.00
N THR A 100 13.39 -2.42 -1.70
CA THR A 100 14.27 -3.52 -2.11
C THR A 100 13.82 -4.20 -3.40
N TRP A 101 12.70 -3.75 -3.98
CA TRP A 101 12.27 -4.14 -5.32
C TRP A 101 13.18 -3.48 -6.37
N ASN A 102 14.24 -4.18 -6.77
CA ASN A 102 15.08 -3.86 -7.93
C ASN A 102 14.89 -4.87 -9.06
#